data_AF-A0A9N9G2H4-F1
#
_entry.id   AF-A0A9N9G2H4-F1
#
_cell.length_a   1.000
_cell.length_b   1.000
_cell.length_c   1.000
_cell.angle_alpha   90.00
_cell.angle_beta   90.00
_cell.angle_gamma   90.00
#
_symmetry.space_group_name_H-M   'P 1'
#
loop_
_entity.id
_entity.type
_entity.pdbx_description
1 polymer ?
#
loop_
_entity_poly.entity_id
_entity_poly.type
_entity_poly.pdbx_seq_one_letter_code
_entity_poly.pdbx_strand_id
1 'polypeptide(L)' 'MVRLLAEGGSRPTKHSKQLSITTHYQYIVPISDSRATKLDQAILKAWICCGFAFCTIENPFIIDLFKIAIPRYTLPS' A
#
# COMPACT_ATOMS: atom_id res chain seq x y z
N MET A 1 -62.36 -12.08 6.05
CA MET A 1 -61.45 -11.66 7.16
C MET A 1 -60.73 -12.94 7.57
N VAL A 2 -59.45 -13.19 7.31
CA VAL A 2 -58.23 -12.36 7.45
C VAL A 2 -57.19 -12.86 6.43
N ARG A 3 -56.45 -11.94 5.78
CA ARG A 3 -55.22 -12.20 5.02
C ARG A 3 -54.05 -12.31 5.99
N LEU A 4 -53.09 -13.23 5.79
CA LEU A 4 -51.68 -12.96 6.08
C LEU A 4 -50.77 -13.68 5.06
N LEU A 5 -49.93 -12.86 4.43
CA LEU A 5 -48.88 -13.20 3.45
C LEU A 5 -47.61 -13.65 4.19
N ALA A 6 -46.85 -14.56 3.60
CA ALA A 6 -45.45 -14.75 3.94
C ALA A 6 -44.64 -15.06 2.67
N GLU A 7 -44.27 -14.01 1.93
CA GLU A 7 -43.21 -14.09 0.94
C GLU A 7 -41.86 -13.90 1.64
N GLY A 8 -41.11 -14.99 1.79
CA GLY A 8 -39.73 -14.99 2.27
C GLY A 8 -38.76 -14.57 1.16
N GLY A 9 -38.74 -13.29 0.81
CA GLY A 9 -37.78 -12.72 -0.14
C GLY A 9 -36.35 -12.79 0.40
N SER A 10 -35.50 -13.62 -0.21
CA SER A 10 -34.05 -13.64 0.05
C SER A 10 -33.41 -12.38 -0.49
N ARG A 11 -32.93 -11.50 0.40
CA ARG A 11 -32.26 -10.25 0.06
C ARG A 11 -30.83 -10.53 -0.44
N PRO A 12 -30.36 -9.92 -1.55
CA PRO A 12 -28.98 -10.05 -1.99
C PRO A 12 -28.05 -9.39 -0.96
N THR A 13 -27.19 -10.19 -0.35
CA THR A 13 -26.15 -9.71 0.56
C THR A 13 -25.17 -8.85 -0.22
N LYS A 14 -25.23 -7.53 -0.01
CA LYS A 14 -24.22 -6.59 -0.49
C LYS A 14 -22.89 -7.00 0.14
N HIS A 15 -22.04 -7.67 -0.63
CA HIS A 15 -20.65 -7.92 -0.25
C HIS A 15 -19.99 -6.56 -0.04
N SER A 16 -19.81 -6.18 1.22
CA SER A 16 -19.09 -4.97 1.59
C SER A 16 -17.68 -5.08 1.01
N LYS A 17 -17.24 -4.04 0.28
CA LYS A 17 -15.84 -3.81 -0.08
C LYS A 17 -15.05 -3.41 1.17
N GLN A 18 -15.19 -4.17 2.26
CA GLN A 18 -14.54 -3.88 3.51
C GLN A 18 -13.04 -4.16 3.32
N LEU A 19 -12.26 -3.09 3.34
CA LEU A 19 -10.81 -3.19 3.44
C LEU A 19 -10.45 -3.96 4.71
N SER A 20 -9.47 -4.86 4.60
CA SER A 20 -8.96 -5.59 5.76
C SER A 20 -8.55 -4.60 6.84
N ILE A 21 -8.85 -4.92 8.11
CA ILE A 21 -8.46 -4.11 9.27
C ILE A 21 -6.95 -3.81 9.25
N THR A 22 -6.15 -4.75 8.71
CA THR A 22 -4.70 -4.61 8.55
C THR A 22 -4.27 -3.53 7.56
N THR A 23 -5.14 -3.08 6.65
CA THR A 23 -4.80 -2.03 5.69
C THR A 23 -4.51 -0.70 6.40
N HIS A 24 -5.23 -0.37 7.47
CA HIS A 24 -4.97 0.87 8.22
C HIS A 24 -3.62 0.83 8.94
N TYR A 25 -3.22 -0.33 9.46
CA TYR A 25 -1.94 -0.50 10.17
C TYR A 25 -0.71 -0.15 9.32
N GLN A 26 -0.77 -0.41 8.01
CA GLN A 26 0.34 -0.11 7.09
C GLN A 26 0.58 1.39 6.89
N TYR A 27 -0.40 2.24 7.19
CA TYR A 27 -0.31 3.70 7.01
C TYR A 27 -0.01 4.49 8.29
N ILE A 28 -0.21 3.87 9.46
CA ILE A 28 -0.09 4.55 10.77
C ILE A 28 1.29 4.35 11.38
N VAL A 29 1.89 3.18 11.19
CA VAL A 29 3.17 2.84 11.83
C VAL A 29 4.33 3.24 10.92
N PRO A 30 5.33 4.01 11.41
CA PRO A 30 6.53 4.30 10.64
C PRO A 30 7.27 3.02 10.28
N ILE A 31 8.04 3.06 9.20
CA ILE A 31 8.93 1.95 8.85
C ILE A 31 9.95 1.76 9.98
N SER A 32 10.18 0.51 10.41
CA SER A 32 11.25 0.23 11.36
C SER A 32 12.61 0.47 10.72
N ASP A 33 13.58 0.94 11.50
CA ASP A 33 14.94 1.24 11.01
C ASP A 33 15.55 0.06 10.25
N SER A 34 15.40 -1.16 10.79
CA SER A 34 15.89 -2.38 10.14
C SER A 34 15.25 -2.65 8.76
N ARG A 35 14.00 -2.24 8.54
CA ARG A 35 13.32 -2.37 7.25
C ARG A 35 13.73 -1.25 6.30
N ALA A 36 13.93 -0.03 6.81
CA ALA A 36 14.47 1.09 6.02
C ALA A 36 15.87 0.76 5.49
N THR A 37 16.79 0.30 6.35
CA THR A 37 18.15 -0.09 5.92
C THR A 37 18.14 -1.19 4.85
N LYS A 38 17.23 -2.16 4.95
CA LYS A 38 17.09 -3.20 3.92
C LYS A 38 16.61 -2.63 2.59
N LEU A 39 15.72 -1.64 2.61
CA LEU A 39 15.27 -0.95 1.41
C LEU A 39 16.38 -0.12 0.80
N ASP A 40 17.14 0.64 1.60
CA ASP A 40 18.27 1.42 1.13
C ASP A 40 19.27 0.53 0.37
N GLN A 41 19.61 -0.63 0.95
CA GLN A 41 20.51 -1.59 0.30
C GLN A 41 19.91 -2.20 -0.97
N ALA A 42 18.61 -2.49 -0.99
CA ALA A 42 17.95 -3.03 -2.17
C ALA A 42 17.90 -2.02 -3.33
N ILE A 43 17.59 -0.75 -3.01
CA ILE A 43 17.56 0.35 -3.97
C ILE A 43 18.96 0.61 -4.51
N LEU A 44 19.97 0.70 -3.63
CA LEU A 44 21.36 0.87 -4.03
C LEU A 44 21.82 -0.24 -4.98
N LYS A 45 21.52 -1.50 -4.66
CA LYS A 45 21.83 -2.65 -5.52
C LYS A 45 21.11 -2.56 -6.87
N ALA A 46 19.83 -2.20 -6.88
CA ALA A 46 19.06 -2.05 -8.12
C ALA A 46 19.62 -0.93 -9.00
N TRP A 47 20.00 0.21 -8.41
CA TRP A 47 20.58 1.34 -9.15
C TRP A 47 21.93 0.97 -9.78
N ILE A 48 22.82 0.34 -9.01
CA ILE A 48 24.12 -0.13 -9.51
C ILE A 48 23.91 -1.18 -10.61
N CYS A 49 23.04 -2.17 -10.37
CA CYS A 49 22.80 -3.27 -11.29
C CYS A 49 22.17 -2.79 -12.62
N CYS A 50 21.29 -1.81 -12.56
CA CYS A 50 20.62 -1.25 -13.74
C CYS A 50 21.38 -0.08 -14.38
N GLY A 51 22.53 0.33 -13.81
CA GLY A 51 23.32 1.44 -14.33
C GLY A 51 22.65 2.81 -14.22
N PHE A 52 21.75 2.99 -13.25
CA PHE A 52 21.09 4.27 -13.01
C PHE A 52 22.03 5.25 -12.29
N ALA A 53 22.09 6.49 -12.78
CA ALA A 53 22.80 7.57 -12.08
C ALA A 53 22.08 7.90 -10.76
N PHE A 54 22.82 8.10 -9.66
CA PHE A 54 22.23 8.40 -8.35
C PHE A 54 21.38 9.67 -8.33
N CYS A 55 21.70 10.67 -9.16
CA CYS A 55 20.90 11.89 -9.30
C CYS A 55 19.45 11.61 -9.74
N THR A 56 19.15 10.44 -10.29
CA THR A 56 17.77 10.06 -10.64
C THR A 56 16.89 9.80 -9.42
N ILE A 57 17.46 9.59 -8.23
CA ILE A 57 16.68 9.37 -7.00
C ILE A 57 15.87 10.62 -6.60
N GLU A 58 16.36 11.81 -6.95
CA GLU A 58 15.70 13.09 -6.72
C GLU A 58 14.64 13.41 -7.79
N ASN A 59 14.53 12.58 -8.84
CA ASN A 59 13.53 12.80 -9.87
C ASN A 59 12.11 12.65 -9.27
N PRO A 60 11.21 13.63 -9.45
CA PRO A 60 9.85 13.57 -8.90
C PRO A 60 9.09 12.29 -9.24
N PHE A 61 9.30 11.73 -10.45
CA PHE A 61 8.68 10.46 -10.84
C PHE A 61 9.14 9.29 -9.96
N ILE A 62 10.45 9.23 -9.65
CA ILE A 62 11.02 8.20 -8.79
C ILE A 62 10.53 8.38 -7.36
N ILE A 63 10.49 9.62 -6.87
CA ILE A 63 9.94 9.94 -5.55
C ILE A 63 8.48 9.48 -5.43
N ASP A 64 7.65 9.78 -6.43
CA ASP A 64 6.24 9.39 -6.42
C ASP A 64 6.06 7.87 -6.55
N LEU A 65 6.89 7.19 -7.34
CA LEU A 65 6.92 5.73 -7.41
C LEU A 65 7.14 5.12 -6.02
N PHE A 66 8.14 5.59 -5.28
CA PHE A 66 8.43 5.07 -3.94
C PHE A 66 7.34 5.42 -2.92
N LYS A 67 6.73 6.60 -3.01
CA LYS A 67 5.58 6.96 -2.14
C LYS A 67 4.38 6.03 -2.35
N ILE A 68 4.12 5.62 -3.60
CA ILE A 68 3.04 4.70 -3.96
C ILE A 68 3.39 3.28 -3.53
N ALA A 69 4.59 2.81 -3.87
CA ALA A 69 5.01 1.42 -3.64
C ALA A 69 5.31 1.13 -2.17
N ILE A 70 5.91 2.09 -1.47
CA ILE A 70 6.37 1.95 -0.08
C ILE A 70 5.95 3.18 0.72
N PRO A 71 4.67 3.25 1.13
CA PRO A 71 4.20 4.34 1.97
C PRO A 71 5.06 4.45 3.23
N ARG A 72 5.40 5.69 3.63
CA ARG A 72 6.21 6.03 4.82
C ARG A 72 7.71 5.72 4.73
N TYR A 73 8.21 5.19 3.63
CA TYR A 73 9.65 5.13 3.41
C TYR A 73 10.17 6.51 2.98
N THR A 74 11.17 7.00 3.70
CA THR A 74 11.90 8.20 3.32
C THR A 74 13.06 7.76 2.45
N LEU A 75 13.12 8.28 1.22
CA LEU A 75 14.25 8.01 0.34
C LEU A 75 15.55 8.52 0.97
N PRO A 76 16.67 7.79 0.77
CA PRO A 76 17.97 8.28 1.18
C PRO A 76 18.26 9.56 0.40
N SER A 77 18.66 10.60 1.13
CA SER A 77 19.15 11.87 0.58
C SER A 77 20.63 11.77 0.23
#